data_AF-A0A7J9GN19-F1
#
_entry.id   AF-A0A7J9GN19-F1
#
_cell.length_a   1.000
_cell.length_b   1.000
_cell.length_c   1.000
_cell.angle_alpha   90.00
_cell.angle_beta   90.00
_cell.angle_gamma   90.00
#
_symmetry.space_group_name_H-M   'P 1'
#
loop_
_entity.id
_entity.type
_entity.pdbx_description
1 polymer ?
#
loop_
_entity_poly.entity_id
_entity_poly.type
_entity_poly.pdbx_seq_one_letter_code
_entity_poly.pdbx_strand_id
1 'polypeptide(L)'
;MDSAEDIFDSSLNLEETHYQEGYKEGYNHGVTTGKEEGKEVGLKTGFETGEELGFYKGCVDVWNSAIQIDPTRFSTRVQKGIKQIQELIQKYPVMDPEDESVQEIMEALRLKFRVIRNFIVVDCSTAGPHSSLKPWLNNCLLSHFIISIYSLNFWADLKQVERGGGEEKMLSKMLACGKVYISESRNRAALESIERAAKLFPEAAIVNKFIDDTYNRVGYTVVSRLTPKPSQDSCPLKDAVFAIVKVALETIDFELHSGTHPRLGVVDHICFHPLAHASLDQTAVVAKSLAADIGSKLKGLFLLNQMLCRYCRF
;
A
#
# COMPACT_ATOMS: atom_id res chain seq x y z
N MET A 1 -42.02 -55.94 -18.48
CA MET A 1 -41.61 -56.46 -17.16
C MET A 1 -40.83 -55.34 -16.52
N ASP A 2 -41.52 -54.48 -15.79
CA ASP A 2 -40.86 -53.55 -14.86
C ASP A 2 -40.20 -54.41 -13.80
N SER A 3 -38.86 -54.44 -13.81
CA SER A 3 -38.10 -54.92 -12.68
C SER A 3 -38.42 -54.00 -11.53
N ALA A 4 -39.25 -54.46 -10.60
CA ALA A 4 -39.39 -53.83 -9.30
C ALA A 4 -37.98 -53.59 -8.75
N GLU A 5 -37.60 -52.33 -8.53
CA GLU A 5 -36.41 -51.99 -7.75
C GLU A 5 -36.45 -52.83 -6.47
N ASP A 6 -35.45 -53.69 -6.31
CA ASP A 6 -35.40 -54.64 -5.22
C ASP A 6 -35.40 -53.83 -3.91
N ILE A 7 -36.40 -54.05 -3.07
CA ILE A 7 -36.64 -53.24 -1.86
C ILE A 7 -35.41 -53.27 -0.92
N PHE A 8 -34.60 -54.31 -1.00
CA PHE A 8 -33.39 -54.48 -0.22
C PHE A 8 -32.11 -53.94 -0.89
N ASP A 9 -32.15 -53.52 -2.16
CA ASP A 9 -30.98 -53.02 -2.89
C ASP A 9 -30.39 -51.76 -2.23
N SER A 10 -31.26 -50.90 -1.69
CA SER A 10 -30.88 -49.74 -0.90
C SER A 10 -30.20 -50.09 0.44
N SER A 11 -30.55 -51.24 1.04
CA SER A 11 -29.97 -51.71 2.30
C SER A 11 -28.67 -52.47 2.09
N LEU A 12 -28.48 -53.12 0.94
CA LEU A 12 -27.26 -53.87 0.61
C LEU A 12 -26.13 -52.95 0.13
N ASN A 13 -26.46 -51.81 -0.50
CA ASN A 13 -25.50 -50.84 -1.02
C ASN A 13 -25.27 -49.63 -0.10
N LEU A 14 -25.65 -49.72 1.18
CA LEU A 14 -25.60 -48.60 2.13
C LEU A 14 -24.16 -48.09 2.34
N GLU A 15 -23.19 -49.00 2.43
CA GLU A 15 -21.76 -48.66 2.57
C GLU A 15 -21.23 -47.91 1.35
N GLU A 16 -21.49 -48.43 0.14
CA GLU A 16 -21.09 -47.79 -1.12
C GLU A 16 -21.79 -46.43 -1.28
N THR A 17 -23.07 -46.32 -0.91
CA THR A 17 -23.82 -45.06 -0.97
C THR A 17 -23.19 -44.00 -0.07
N HIS A 18 -22.88 -44.34 1.19
CA HIS A 18 -22.23 -43.41 2.10
C HIS A 18 -20.78 -43.08 1.69
N TYR A 19 -20.07 -44.02 1.08
CA TYR A 19 -18.75 -43.76 0.49
C TYR A 19 -18.84 -42.73 -0.64
N GLN A 20 -19.78 -42.91 -1.57
CA GLN A 20 -20.00 -41.98 -2.68
C GLN A 20 -20.53 -40.61 -2.20
N GLU A 21 -21.40 -40.59 -1.20
CA GLU A 21 -21.86 -39.36 -0.55
C GLU A 21 -20.70 -38.60 0.10
N GLY A 22 -19.88 -39.28 0.90
CA GLY A 22 -18.71 -38.69 1.54
C GLY A 22 -17.66 -38.20 0.54
N TYR A 23 -17.43 -38.94 -0.54
CA TYR A 23 -16.56 -38.50 -1.63
C TYR A 23 -17.10 -37.25 -2.31
N LYS A 24 -18.40 -37.23 -2.63
CA LYS A 24 -19.05 -36.09 -3.29
C LYS A 24 -19.07 -34.86 -2.40
N GLU A 25 -19.36 -35.03 -1.11
CA GLU A 25 -19.32 -33.96 -0.12
C GLU A 25 -17.91 -33.40 0.01
N GLY A 26 -16.91 -34.26 0.21
CA GLY A 26 -15.50 -33.88 0.30
C GLY A 26 -14.98 -33.18 -0.95
N TYR A 27 -15.37 -33.66 -2.14
CA TYR A 27 -15.01 -33.04 -3.41
C TYR A 27 -15.65 -31.65 -3.56
N ASN A 28 -16.94 -31.52 -3.31
CA ASN A 28 -17.65 -30.23 -3.39
C ASN A 28 -17.11 -29.21 -2.38
N HIS A 29 -16.83 -29.65 -1.16
CA HIS A 29 -16.20 -28.82 -0.13
C HIS A 29 -14.80 -28.39 -0.58
N GLY A 30 -13.96 -29.34 -1.03
CA GLY A 30 -12.60 -29.04 -1.51
C GLY A 30 -12.56 -28.06 -2.68
N VAL A 31 -13.50 -28.17 -3.63
CA VAL A 31 -13.62 -27.22 -4.76
C VAL A 31 -14.01 -25.82 -4.27
N THR A 32 -14.93 -25.74 -3.30
CA THR A 32 -15.40 -24.45 -2.76
C THR A 32 -14.29 -23.76 -1.97
N THR A 33 -13.69 -24.47 -1.02
CA THR A 33 -12.61 -23.97 -0.18
C THR A 33 -11.37 -23.64 -0.99
N GLY A 34 -10.97 -24.50 -1.94
CA GLY A 34 -9.82 -24.24 -2.80
C GLY A 34 -10.00 -23.01 -3.70
N LYS A 35 -11.23 -22.70 -4.12
CA LYS A 35 -11.54 -21.48 -4.87
C LYS A 35 -11.41 -20.22 -4.00
N GLU A 36 -11.84 -20.29 -2.74
CA GLU A 36 -11.71 -19.19 -1.79
C GLU A 36 -10.24 -18.93 -1.44
N GLU A 37 -9.49 -19.99 -1.12
CA GLU A 37 -8.05 -19.92 -0.84
C GLU A 37 -7.27 -19.39 -2.06
N GLY A 38 -7.53 -19.92 -3.25
CA GLY A 38 -6.89 -19.46 -4.49
C GLY A 38 -7.17 -17.99 -4.78
N LYS A 39 -8.39 -17.51 -4.49
CA LYS A 39 -8.74 -16.09 -4.61
C LYS A 39 -7.97 -15.23 -3.62
N GLU A 40 -7.87 -15.65 -2.36
CA GLU A 40 -7.15 -14.91 -1.33
C GLU A 40 -5.66 -14.82 -1.65
N VAL A 41 -5.04 -15.93 -2.04
CA VAL A 41 -3.63 -15.98 -2.44
C VAL A 41 -3.38 -15.11 -3.67
N GLY A 42 -4.23 -15.19 -4.69
CA GLY A 42 -4.12 -14.35 -5.89
C GLY A 42 -4.21 -12.86 -5.58
N LEU A 43 -5.15 -12.47 -4.70
CA LEU A 43 -5.28 -11.08 -4.24
C LEU A 43 -4.04 -10.59 -3.49
N LYS A 44 -3.51 -11.41 -2.58
CA LYS A 44 -2.33 -11.07 -1.79
C LYS A 44 -1.09 -10.93 -2.68
N THR A 45 -0.77 -11.95 -3.47
CA THR A 45 0.43 -11.97 -4.33
C THR A 45 0.36 -10.89 -5.41
N GLY A 46 -0.83 -10.68 -6.00
CA GLY A 46 -1.04 -9.60 -6.96
C GLY A 46 -0.87 -8.21 -6.34
N PHE A 47 -1.31 -8.02 -5.09
CA PHE A 47 -1.10 -6.78 -4.36
C PHE A 47 0.39 -6.51 -4.09
N GLU A 48 1.12 -7.48 -3.55
CA GLU A 48 2.57 -7.37 -3.28
C GLU A 48 3.35 -7.03 -4.55
N THR A 49 3.00 -7.68 -5.67
CA THR A 49 3.65 -7.45 -6.96
C THR A 49 3.31 -6.07 -7.55
N GLY A 50 2.04 -5.66 -7.47
CA GLY A 50 1.59 -4.35 -7.92
C GLY A 50 2.19 -3.20 -7.10
N GLU A 51 2.34 -3.39 -5.78
CA GLU A 51 3.02 -2.44 -4.88
C GLU A 51 4.47 -2.22 -5.32
N GLU A 52 5.20 -3.31 -5.58
CA GLU A 52 6.60 -3.25 -6.01
C GLU A 52 6.75 -2.58 -7.40
N LEU A 53 5.89 -2.93 -8.37
CA LEU A 53 5.90 -2.28 -9.69
C LEU A 53 5.58 -0.78 -9.59
N GLY A 54 4.60 -0.42 -8.76
CA GLY A 54 4.25 0.96 -8.47
C GLY A 54 5.42 1.73 -7.88
N PHE A 55 6.14 1.13 -6.94
CA PHE A 55 7.35 1.71 -6.35
C PHE A 55 8.39 2.07 -7.41
N TYR A 56 8.74 1.12 -8.30
CA TYR A 56 9.72 1.38 -9.36
C TYR A 56 9.25 2.48 -10.32
N LYS A 57 7.97 2.46 -10.69
CA LYS A 57 7.38 3.49 -11.56
C LYS A 57 7.48 4.87 -10.94
N GLY A 58 7.17 5.00 -9.64
CA GLY A 58 7.29 6.25 -8.91
C GLY A 58 8.72 6.80 -8.90
N CYS A 59 9.72 5.95 -8.64
CA CYS A 59 11.12 6.37 -8.70
C CYS A 59 11.54 6.84 -10.10
N VAL A 60 11.16 6.10 -11.14
CA VAL A 60 11.46 6.46 -12.54
C VAL A 60 10.87 7.81 -12.91
N ASP A 61 9.62 8.08 -12.53
CA ASP A 61 8.95 9.35 -12.86
C ASP A 61 9.62 10.55 -12.18
N VAL A 62 10.11 10.36 -10.96
CA VAL A 62 10.86 11.38 -10.21
C VAL A 62 12.22 11.63 -10.83
N TRP A 63 12.96 10.57 -11.14
CA TRP A 63 14.27 10.72 -11.78
C TRP A 63 14.14 11.36 -13.16
N ASN A 64 13.13 10.98 -13.94
CA ASN A 64 12.84 11.62 -15.22
C ASN A 64 12.47 13.11 -15.06
N SER A 65 11.70 13.46 -14.04
CA SER A 65 11.38 14.87 -13.74
C SER A 65 12.64 15.65 -13.35
N ALA A 66 13.54 15.07 -12.57
CA ALA A 66 14.82 15.68 -12.22
C ALA A 66 15.73 15.86 -13.45
N ILE A 67 15.75 14.88 -14.38
CA ILE A 67 16.49 14.98 -15.66
C ILE A 67 15.92 16.10 -16.53
N GLN A 68 14.61 16.32 -16.54
CA GLN A 68 13.99 17.40 -17.30
C GLN A 68 14.39 18.79 -16.78
N ILE A 69 14.56 18.93 -15.46
CA ILE A 69 14.97 20.18 -14.81
C ILE A 69 16.47 20.42 -15.00
N ASP A 70 17.30 19.40 -14.79
CA ASP A 70 18.75 19.45 -14.98
C ASP A 70 19.23 18.18 -15.72
N PRO A 71 19.46 18.28 -17.05
CA PRO A 71 19.92 17.15 -17.86
C PRO A 71 21.31 16.63 -17.50
N THR A 72 22.12 17.40 -16.76
CA THR A 72 23.48 17.02 -16.34
C THR A 72 23.51 16.34 -14.97
N ARG A 73 22.37 16.31 -14.27
CA ARG A 73 22.28 15.81 -12.89
C ARG A 73 22.67 14.36 -12.72
N PHE A 74 22.40 13.53 -13.73
CA PHE A 74 22.74 12.11 -13.72
C PHE A 74 23.63 11.77 -14.91
N SER A 75 24.59 10.87 -14.69
CA SER A 75 25.44 10.35 -15.77
C SER A 75 24.60 9.70 -16.88
N THR A 76 25.09 9.74 -18.12
CA THR A 76 24.45 9.10 -19.28
C THR A 76 24.16 7.61 -19.04
N ARG A 77 25.00 6.94 -18.25
CA ARG A 77 24.82 5.56 -17.80
C ARG A 77 23.58 5.40 -16.92
N VAL A 78 23.39 6.29 -15.95
CA VAL A 78 22.22 6.28 -15.06
C VAL A 78 20.95 6.60 -15.84
N GLN A 79 20.98 7.61 -16.71
CA GLN A 79 19.83 7.96 -17.56
C GLN A 79 19.40 6.79 -18.47
N LYS A 80 20.35 6.06 -19.05
CA LYS A 80 20.06 4.84 -19.84
C LYS A 80 19.47 3.74 -18.96
N GLY A 81 19.97 3.56 -17.73
CA GLY A 81 19.42 2.62 -16.76
C GLY A 81 17.97 2.93 -16.41
N ILE A 82 17.64 4.21 -16.18
CA ILE A 82 16.27 4.66 -15.85
C ILE A 82 15.31 4.33 -16.99
N LYS A 83 15.72 4.59 -18.25
CA LYS A 83 14.93 4.21 -19.43
C LYS A 83 14.69 2.70 -19.52
N GLN A 84 15.71 1.89 -19.23
CA GLN A 84 15.56 0.43 -19.22
C GLN A 84 14.59 -0.08 -18.15
N ILE A 85 14.59 0.53 -16.96
CA ILE A 85 13.58 0.20 -15.93
C ILE A 85 12.19 0.57 -16.43
N GLN A 86 12.04 1.74 -17.05
CA GLN A 86 10.76 2.17 -17.62
C GLN A 86 10.23 1.19 -18.68
N GLU A 87 11.10 0.73 -19.58
CA GLU A 87 10.76 -0.26 -20.61
C GLU A 87 10.32 -1.61 -20.00
N LEU A 88 11.02 -2.07 -18.95
CA LEU A 88 10.65 -3.30 -18.24
C LEU A 88 9.28 -3.19 -17.55
N ILE A 89 8.98 -2.04 -16.93
CA ILE A 89 7.67 -1.78 -16.32
C ILE A 89 6.57 -1.81 -17.39
N GLN A 90 6.83 -1.24 -18.58
CA GLN A 90 5.86 -1.24 -19.69
C GLN A 90 5.64 -2.61 -20.31
N LYS A 91 6.66 -3.47 -20.31
CA LYS A 91 6.60 -4.83 -20.84
C LYS A 91 5.93 -5.82 -19.88
N TYR A 92 5.86 -5.50 -18.59
CA TYR A 92 5.32 -6.42 -17.59
C TYR A 92 3.88 -6.85 -17.91
N PRO A 93 3.58 -8.16 -18.01
CA PRO A 93 2.27 -8.68 -18.39
C PRO A 93 1.27 -8.61 -17.22
N VAL A 94 0.73 -7.41 -16.97
CA VAL A 94 -0.20 -7.17 -15.84
C VAL A 94 -1.45 -8.07 -15.88
N MET A 95 -1.90 -8.47 -17.07
CA MET A 95 -3.12 -9.24 -17.28
C MET A 95 -2.90 -10.76 -17.33
N ASP A 96 -1.65 -11.20 -17.31
CA ASP A 96 -1.28 -12.61 -17.42
C ASP A 96 -0.22 -12.96 -16.35
N PRO A 97 -0.67 -13.23 -15.10
CA PRO A 97 0.24 -13.49 -13.99
C PRO A 97 0.94 -14.85 -14.08
N GLU A 98 0.48 -15.74 -14.97
CA GLU A 98 1.09 -17.05 -15.22
C GLU A 98 2.14 -17.01 -16.35
N ASP A 99 2.36 -15.83 -16.96
CA ASP A 99 3.35 -15.64 -18.00
C ASP A 99 4.77 -15.92 -17.46
N GLU A 100 5.50 -16.79 -18.16
CA GLU A 100 6.85 -17.24 -17.79
C GLU A 100 7.85 -16.08 -17.63
N SER A 101 7.60 -14.94 -18.29
CA SER A 101 8.44 -13.74 -18.24
C SER A 101 8.24 -12.88 -16.98
N VAL A 102 7.17 -13.08 -16.20
CA VAL A 102 6.90 -12.29 -14.98
C VAL A 102 8.09 -12.32 -14.02
N GLN A 103 8.62 -13.51 -13.76
CA GLN A 103 9.73 -13.69 -12.83
C GLN A 103 11.01 -13.03 -13.33
N GLU A 104 11.34 -13.21 -14.62
CA GLU A 104 12.52 -12.62 -15.25
C GLU A 104 12.45 -11.08 -15.23
N ILE A 105 11.29 -10.50 -15.54
CA ILE A 105 11.09 -9.04 -15.55
C ILE A 105 11.25 -8.47 -14.13
N MET A 106 10.67 -9.11 -13.11
CA MET A 106 10.79 -8.66 -11.72
C MET A 106 12.23 -8.73 -11.21
N GLU A 107 12.95 -9.81 -11.50
CA GLU A 107 14.36 -9.95 -11.14
C GLU A 107 15.23 -8.90 -11.87
N ALA A 108 14.97 -8.66 -13.15
CA ALA A 108 15.64 -7.63 -13.92
C ALA A 108 15.37 -6.22 -13.38
N LEU A 109 14.13 -5.92 -12.98
CA LEU A 109 13.75 -4.65 -12.34
C LEU A 109 14.50 -4.44 -11.03
N ARG A 110 14.47 -5.42 -10.12
CA ARG A 110 15.18 -5.40 -8.83
C ARG A 110 16.68 -5.17 -9.02
N LEU A 111 17.30 -5.88 -9.97
CA LEU A 111 18.73 -5.78 -10.24
C LEU A 111 19.10 -4.40 -10.80
N LYS A 112 18.39 -3.92 -11.82
CA LYS A 112 18.66 -2.61 -12.42
C LYS A 112 18.43 -1.48 -11.41
N PHE A 113 17.38 -1.58 -10.60
CA PHE A 113 17.11 -0.62 -9.55
C PHE A 113 18.25 -0.57 -8.52
N ARG A 114 18.74 -1.73 -8.07
CA ARG A 114 19.91 -1.83 -7.18
C ARG A 114 21.16 -1.16 -7.77
N VAL A 115 21.41 -1.37 -9.06
CA VAL A 115 22.55 -0.76 -9.77
C VAL A 115 22.42 0.76 -9.81
N ILE A 116 21.26 1.28 -10.22
CA ILE A 116 21.02 2.74 -10.32
C ILE A 116 21.13 3.41 -8.96
N ARG A 117 20.54 2.79 -7.93
CA ARG A 117 20.62 3.27 -6.54
C ARG A 117 22.07 3.47 -6.11
N ASN A 118 22.95 2.52 -6.41
CA ASN A 118 24.37 2.64 -6.05
C ASN A 118 25.05 3.83 -6.75
N PHE A 119 24.68 4.15 -7.99
CA PHE A 119 25.24 5.31 -8.69
C PHE A 119 24.70 6.64 -8.14
N ILE A 120 23.42 6.69 -7.75
CA ILE A 120 22.79 7.91 -7.23
C ILE A 120 23.27 8.22 -5.78
N VAL A 121 23.66 7.19 -5.01
CA VAL A 121 24.13 7.34 -3.62
C VAL A 121 25.62 7.73 -3.51
N VAL A 122 26.45 7.45 -4.53
CA VAL A 122 27.93 7.53 -4.42
C VAL A 122 28.54 8.90 -4.78
N ASP A 123 27.81 9.86 -5.34
CA ASP A 123 28.37 11.14 -5.83
C ASP A 123 28.67 12.22 -4.76
N CYS A 124 28.85 11.86 -3.49
CA CYS A 124 28.98 12.83 -2.38
C CYS A 124 30.42 13.17 -1.95
N SER A 125 31.46 12.58 -2.56
CA SER A 125 32.85 12.71 -2.07
C SER A 125 33.80 13.59 -2.90
N THR A 126 33.34 14.31 -3.93
CA THR A 126 34.23 15.18 -4.74
C THR A 126 33.68 16.58 -4.96
N ALA A 127 33.74 17.44 -3.94
CA ALA A 127 33.76 18.89 -4.13
C ALA A 127 34.50 19.56 -2.96
N GLY A 128 35.71 20.05 -3.22
CA GLY A 128 36.56 20.75 -2.26
C GLY A 128 36.07 22.17 -1.92
N PRO A 129 36.77 22.85 -0.98
CA PRO A 129 36.26 24.04 -0.32
C PRO A 129 36.70 25.31 -1.05
N HIS A 130 35.79 26.09 -1.61
CA HIS A 130 35.98 27.55 -1.69
C HIS A 130 34.69 28.33 -2.01
N SER A 131 34.34 29.18 -1.03
CA SER A 131 33.73 30.52 -1.13
C SER A 131 32.37 30.76 -1.83
N SER A 132 31.41 31.15 -0.98
CA SER A 132 30.52 32.32 -1.10
C SER A 132 29.24 32.28 -1.96
N LEU A 133 28.54 31.13 -1.95
CA LEU A 133 27.07 31.10 -1.94
C LEU A 133 26.62 30.02 -0.95
N LYS A 134 25.69 30.37 -0.05
CA LYS A 134 25.43 29.58 1.17
C LYS A 134 24.95 28.14 0.88
N PRO A 135 25.37 27.13 1.67
CA PRO A 135 25.42 25.71 1.29
C PRO A 135 24.12 24.92 1.55
N TRP A 136 22.95 25.46 1.21
CA TRP A 136 21.65 24.79 1.47
C TRP A 136 21.24 23.75 0.41
N LEU A 137 22.13 23.35 -0.50
CA LEU A 137 21.78 22.55 -1.69
C LEU A 137 22.59 21.26 -1.89
N ASN A 138 23.57 20.95 -1.02
CA ASN A 138 24.54 19.88 -1.32
C ASN A 138 24.31 18.54 -0.61
N ASN A 139 23.16 18.26 0.01
CA ASN A 139 22.90 16.95 0.63
C ASN A 139 21.44 16.44 0.59
N CYS A 140 20.63 16.88 -0.39
CA CYS A 140 19.30 16.27 -0.58
C CYS A 140 19.43 14.90 -1.27
N LEU A 141 19.67 13.88 -0.44
CA LEU A 141 19.53 12.46 -0.73
C LEU A 141 18.21 12.19 -1.48
N LEU A 142 18.38 11.76 -2.72
CA LEU A 142 17.38 11.54 -3.78
C LEU A 142 16.56 10.25 -3.59
N SER A 143 16.11 9.94 -2.36
CA SER A 143 15.31 8.74 -2.08
C SER A 143 14.26 8.99 -0.97
N HIS A 144 13.22 9.77 -1.23
CA HIS A 144 12.37 10.21 -0.13
C HIS A 144 10.87 10.25 -0.47
N PHE A 145 10.17 9.25 0.12
CA PHE A 145 8.72 9.10 0.41
C PHE A 145 7.79 8.86 -0.78
N ILE A 146 7.05 7.74 -0.84
CA ILE A 146 5.98 7.51 -1.83
C ILE A 146 4.61 7.53 -1.14
N ILE A 147 3.71 8.42 -1.56
CA ILE A 147 2.28 8.36 -1.24
C ILE A 147 1.60 7.62 -2.39
N SER A 148 0.94 6.48 -2.13
CA SER A 148 0.27 5.71 -3.18
C SER A 148 -1.24 5.65 -2.93
N ILE A 149 -2.06 6.05 -3.91
CA ILE A 149 -3.53 6.06 -3.81
C ILE A 149 -4.06 4.72 -4.32
N TYR A 150 -4.56 3.84 -3.46
CA TYR A 150 -5.09 2.53 -3.88
C TYR A 150 -6.55 2.33 -3.47
N SER A 151 -7.25 1.45 -4.19
CA SER A 151 -8.60 0.99 -3.86
C SER A 151 -8.51 -0.30 -3.06
N LEU A 152 -9.19 -0.40 -1.92
CA LEU A 152 -9.40 -1.65 -1.20
C LEU A 152 -10.89 -1.76 -0.87
N ASN A 153 -11.58 -2.74 -1.49
CA ASN A 153 -12.84 -3.25 -0.95
C ASN A 153 -12.53 -4.15 0.26
N PHE A 154 -12.16 -3.53 1.40
CA PHE A 154 -12.02 -4.23 2.68
C PHE A 154 -13.38 -4.24 3.39
N TRP A 155 -14.34 -4.96 2.82
CA TRP A 155 -15.66 -5.21 3.42
C TRP A 155 -15.99 -6.69 3.24
N ALA A 156 -15.53 -7.49 4.19
CA ALA A 156 -16.09 -8.82 4.44
C ALA A 156 -16.24 -9.13 5.93
N ASP A 157 -15.44 -8.53 6.83
CA ASP A 157 -15.34 -9.05 8.21
C ASP A 157 -15.71 -8.09 9.35
N LEU A 158 -16.57 -7.10 9.10
CA LEU A 158 -17.21 -6.29 10.15
C LEU A 158 -18.71 -6.55 10.25
N LYS A 159 -19.12 -7.83 10.19
CA LYS A 159 -20.50 -8.28 10.39
C LYS A 159 -20.73 -8.82 11.81
N GLN A 160 -20.31 -8.09 12.84
CA GLN A 160 -20.88 -8.25 14.18
C GLN A 160 -20.80 -6.92 14.91
N VAL A 161 -21.88 -6.13 14.89
CA VAL A 161 -22.56 -5.46 16.02
C VAL A 161 -23.84 -4.88 15.41
N GLU A 162 -24.95 -4.91 16.15
CA GLU A 162 -26.30 -4.41 15.81
C GLU A 162 -27.23 -5.36 15.04
N ARG A 163 -27.66 -6.44 15.70
CA ARG A 163 -29.06 -6.91 15.57
C ARG A 163 -29.90 -6.15 16.60
N GLY A 164 -30.48 -5.04 16.17
CA GLY A 164 -31.54 -4.30 16.86
C GLY A 164 -32.46 -3.72 15.79
N GLY A 165 -33.72 -4.16 15.77
CA GLY A 165 -34.67 -3.82 14.70
C GLY A 165 -35.05 -2.34 14.66
N GLY A 166 -35.19 -1.83 13.45
CA GLY A 166 -35.72 -0.50 13.14
C GLY A 166 -35.39 -0.12 11.70
N GLU A 167 -36.41 0.14 10.88
CA GLU A 167 -36.26 0.70 9.54
C GLU A 167 -35.64 2.10 9.61
N GLU A 168 -34.32 2.20 9.50
CA GLU A 168 -33.62 3.48 9.45
C GLU A 168 -33.08 3.73 8.04
N LYS A 169 -33.53 4.81 7.40
CA LYS A 169 -33.04 5.31 6.10
C LYS A 169 -31.50 5.28 6.09
N MET A 170 -30.91 4.41 5.27
CA MET A 170 -29.46 4.36 5.05
C MET A 170 -28.96 5.72 4.53
N LEU A 171 -28.48 6.58 5.43
CA LEU A 171 -27.55 7.64 5.10
C LEU A 171 -26.33 6.94 4.49
N SER A 172 -26.11 7.11 3.19
CA SER A 172 -24.93 6.58 2.48
C SER A 172 -23.67 7.25 3.06
N LYS A 173 -23.10 6.67 4.12
CA LYS A 173 -21.92 7.20 4.79
C LYS A 173 -20.74 7.08 3.81
N MET A 174 -20.13 8.21 3.47
CA MET A 174 -18.89 8.26 2.71
C MET A 174 -17.73 8.21 3.71
N LEU A 175 -16.87 7.20 3.59
CA LEU A 175 -15.75 6.98 4.49
C LEU A 175 -14.46 6.92 3.66
N ALA A 176 -13.33 7.24 4.27
CA ALA A 176 -12.03 6.89 3.71
C ALA A 176 -11.10 6.42 4.82
N CYS A 177 -10.13 5.59 4.43
CA CYS A 177 -9.06 5.19 5.31
C CYS A 177 -7.71 5.69 4.81
N GLY A 178 -6.86 6.10 5.75
CA GLY A 178 -5.45 6.35 5.54
C GLY A 178 -4.65 5.28 6.28
N LYS A 179 -3.90 4.46 5.54
CA LYS A 179 -2.92 3.55 6.12
C LYS A 179 -1.57 4.26 6.16
N VAL A 180 -0.96 4.31 7.33
CA VAL A 180 0.33 4.98 7.57
C VAL A 180 1.30 3.94 8.08
N TYR A 181 2.38 3.72 7.34
CA TYR A 181 3.44 2.81 7.71
C TYR A 181 4.65 3.59 8.23
N ILE A 182 5.07 3.27 9.45
CA ILE A 182 6.15 3.93 10.16
C ILE A 182 7.24 2.90 10.47
N SER A 183 8.48 3.26 10.19
CA SER A 183 9.68 2.46 10.43
C SER A 183 10.09 2.52 11.91
N GLU A 184 9.18 2.11 12.79
CA GLU A 184 9.42 1.95 14.22
C GLU A 184 8.36 1.03 14.82
N SER A 185 8.75 0.10 15.68
CA SER A 185 7.86 -0.81 16.39
C SER A 185 8.30 -1.08 17.84
N ARG A 186 9.56 -0.77 18.17
CA ARG A 186 10.23 -1.11 19.43
C ARG A 186 10.20 0.07 20.40
N ASN A 187 10.31 1.30 19.90
CA ASN A 187 10.24 2.51 20.73
C ASN A 187 8.80 2.81 21.17
N ARG A 188 8.39 2.23 22.30
CA ARG A 188 7.04 2.40 22.86
C ARG A 188 6.67 3.85 23.13
N ALA A 189 7.60 4.67 23.61
CA ALA A 189 7.35 6.08 23.93
C ALA A 189 7.03 6.90 22.66
N ALA A 190 7.73 6.63 21.55
CA ALA A 190 7.43 7.23 20.25
C ALA A 190 6.06 6.77 19.73
N LEU A 191 5.78 5.46 19.78
CA LEU A 191 4.48 4.91 19.34
C LEU A 191 3.29 5.50 20.12
N GLU A 192 3.41 5.58 21.45
CA GLU A 192 2.37 6.21 22.28
C GLU A 192 2.19 7.69 21.96
N SER A 193 3.27 8.41 21.64
CA SER A 193 3.19 9.81 21.22
C SER A 193 2.46 9.97 19.90
N ILE A 194 2.73 9.08 18.94
CA ILE A 194 2.02 9.03 17.65
C ILE A 194 0.52 8.75 17.85
N GLU A 195 0.17 7.78 18.68
CA GLU A 195 -1.23 7.46 18.98
C GLU A 195 -1.95 8.60 19.71
N ARG A 196 -1.27 9.29 20.64
CA ARG A 196 -1.81 10.49 21.29
C ARG A 196 -2.09 11.60 20.28
N ALA A 197 -1.23 11.78 19.28
CA ALA A 197 -1.43 12.78 18.23
C ALA A 197 -2.69 12.51 17.40
N ALA A 198 -2.94 11.24 17.05
CA ALA A 198 -4.15 10.85 16.33
C ALA A 198 -5.43 11.08 17.16
N LYS A 199 -5.37 10.83 18.48
CA LYS A 199 -6.51 11.01 19.40
C LYS A 199 -6.99 12.46 19.53
N LEU A 200 -6.20 13.45 19.10
CA LEU A 200 -6.63 14.86 19.05
C LEU A 200 -7.74 15.11 18.02
N PHE A 201 -7.97 14.16 17.11
CA PHE A 201 -8.95 14.25 16.03
C PHE A 201 -10.07 13.23 16.24
N PRO A 202 -11.12 13.55 17.02
CA PRO A 202 -12.18 12.59 17.35
C PRO A 202 -12.97 12.08 16.14
N GLU A 203 -12.96 12.82 15.03
CA GLU A 203 -13.62 12.44 13.78
C GLU A 203 -12.79 11.46 12.92
N ALA A 204 -11.54 11.21 13.29
CA ALA A 204 -10.63 10.27 12.62
C ALA A 204 -10.10 9.24 13.63
N ALA A 205 -10.58 8.00 13.54
CA ALA A 205 -10.24 6.95 14.49
C ALA A 205 -9.15 6.01 13.94
N ILE A 206 -8.16 5.66 14.76
CA ILE A 206 -7.31 4.50 14.49
C ILE A 206 -8.15 3.25 14.74
N VAL A 207 -8.49 2.53 13.66
CA VAL A 207 -9.28 1.28 13.73
C VAL A 207 -8.41 0.04 13.81
N ASN A 208 -7.15 0.13 13.38
CA ASN A 208 -6.21 -0.97 13.44
C ASN A 208 -4.77 -0.48 13.65
N LYS A 209 -4.01 -1.24 14.45
CA LYS A 209 -2.58 -1.09 14.66
C LYS A 209 -1.92 -2.45 14.41
N PHE A 210 -1.14 -2.54 13.36
CA PHE A 210 -0.34 -3.71 13.03
C PHE A 210 1.11 -3.46 13.42
N ILE A 211 1.66 -4.26 14.34
CA ILE A 211 3.05 -4.13 14.80
C ILE A 211 3.84 -5.33 14.30
N ASP A 212 4.96 -5.06 13.63
CA ASP A 212 5.91 -6.06 13.17
C ASP A 212 7.30 -5.77 13.76
N ASP A 213 7.64 -6.50 14.82
CA ASP A 213 8.92 -6.35 15.53
C ASP A 213 10.12 -6.82 14.68
N THR A 214 9.91 -7.84 13.85
CA THR A 214 10.95 -8.38 12.96
C THR A 214 11.34 -7.35 11.91
N TYR A 215 10.34 -6.73 11.28
CA TYR A 215 10.52 -5.71 10.25
C TYR A 215 10.74 -4.30 10.80
N ASN A 216 10.72 -4.17 12.13
CA ASN A 216 10.72 -2.92 12.88
C ASN A 216 9.76 -1.87 12.28
N ARG A 217 8.49 -2.23 12.14
CA ARG A 217 7.47 -1.36 11.52
C ARG A 217 6.13 -1.46 12.21
N VAL A 218 5.45 -0.34 12.25
CA VAL A 218 4.04 -0.25 12.61
C VAL A 218 3.22 0.26 11.44
N GLY A 219 2.05 -0.33 11.25
CA GLY A 219 1.01 0.14 10.33
C GLY A 219 -0.20 0.63 11.12
N TYR A 220 -0.54 1.91 10.98
CA TYR A 220 -1.76 2.49 11.53
C TYR A 220 -2.82 2.60 10.43
N THR A 221 -4.03 2.11 10.69
CA THR A 221 -5.19 2.35 9.82
C THR A 221 -6.10 3.38 10.47
N VAL A 222 -6.17 4.56 9.89
CA VAL A 222 -7.03 5.66 10.34
C VAL A 222 -8.26 5.72 9.44
N VAL A 223 -9.46 5.83 10.00
CA VAL A 223 -10.72 5.94 9.26
C VAL A 223 -11.46 7.20 9.68
N SER A 224 -12.01 7.92 8.71
CA SER A 224 -12.80 9.12 8.95
C SER A 224 -13.94 9.21 7.94
N ARG A 225 -14.95 10.00 8.28
CA ARG A 225 -15.97 10.44 7.32
C ARG A 225 -15.38 11.37 6.29
N LEU A 226 -15.83 11.22 5.05
CA LEU A 226 -15.62 12.18 3.96
C LEU A 226 -16.90 12.97 3.74
N THR A 227 -16.76 14.28 3.56
CA THR A 227 -17.88 15.15 3.18
C THR A 227 -18.01 15.19 1.64
N PRO A 228 -19.24 15.21 1.08
CA PRO A 228 -19.45 15.24 -0.37
C PRO A 228 -18.89 16.50 -1.05
N LYS A 229 -18.86 17.61 -0.30
CA LYS A 229 -18.22 18.87 -0.68
C LYS A 229 -17.05 19.09 0.28
N PRO A 230 -15.80 18.89 -0.16
CA PRO A 230 -14.67 19.30 0.64
C PRO A 230 -14.72 20.83 0.73
N SER A 231 -15.12 21.37 1.88
CA SER A 231 -14.68 22.72 2.26
C SER A 231 -13.15 22.66 2.28
N GLN A 232 -12.47 23.59 1.60
CA GLN A 232 -11.03 23.55 1.37
C GLN A 232 -10.18 23.43 2.65
N ASP A 233 -10.73 23.72 3.82
CA ASP A 233 -9.94 24.02 5.02
C ASP A 233 -9.83 22.90 6.07
N SER A 234 -10.65 21.84 6.03
CA SER A 234 -10.57 20.79 7.06
C SER A 234 -11.00 19.42 6.54
N CYS A 235 -10.08 18.45 6.63
CA CYS A 235 -10.35 17.04 6.38
C CYS A 235 -9.80 16.27 7.58
N PRO A 236 -10.65 15.77 8.49
CA PRO A 236 -10.17 15.16 9.73
C PRO A 236 -9.20 14.00 9.50
N LEU A 237 -9.40 13.23 8.42
CA LEU A 237 -8.48 12.18 8.01
C LEU A 237 -7.09 12.72 7.69
N LYS A 238 -7.03 13.79 6.88
CA LYS A 238 -5.78 14.45 6.49
C LYS A 238 -5.08 14.99 7.73
N ASP A 239 -5.82 15.69 8.59
CA ASP A 239 -5.25 16.38 9.74
C ASP A 239 -4.71 15.38 10.78
N ALA A 240 -5.44 14.28 11.01
CA ALA A 240 -4.97 13.17 11.86
C ALA A 240 -3.73 12.47 11.30
N VAL A 241 -3.72 12.14 10.00
CA VAL A 241 -2.56 11.52 9.35
C VAL A 241 -1.37 12.48 9.36
N PHE A 242 -1.58 13.77 9.12
CA PHE A 242 -0.53 14.79 9.20
C PHE A 242 0.07 14.86 10.60
N ALA A 243 -0.76 14.83 11.66
CA ALA A 243 -0.29 14.85 13.04
C ALA A 243 0.51 13.58 13.40
N ILE A 244 0.05 12.40 12.94
CA ILE A 244 0.79 11.13 13.07
C ILE A 244 2.17 11.26 12.43
N VAL A 245 2.24 11.75 11.18
CA VAL A 245 3.49 11.90 10.44
C VAL A 245 4.42 12.90 11.13
N LYS A 246 3.88 14.04 11.56
CA LYS A 246 4.65 15.08 12.27
C LYS A 246 5.31 14.52 13.52
N VAL A 247 4.53 13.88 14.39
CA VAL A 247 5.06 13.33 15.64
C VAL A 247 6.02 12.18 15.38
N ALA A 248 5.77 11.34 14.37
CA ALA A 248 6.71 10.30 13.97
C ALA A 248 8.08 10.88 13.60
N LEU A 249 8.11 11.92 12.76
CA LEU A 249 9.35 12.59 12.35
C LEU A 249 10.07 13.29 13.51
N GLU A 250 9.35 13.80 14.51
CA GLU A 250 9.92 14.48 15.67
C GLU A 250 10.44 13.52 16.76
N THR A 251 9.89 12.30 16.83
CA THR A 251 10.16 11.35 17.94
C THR A 251 11.03 10.16 17.56
N ILE A 252 11.15 9.85 16.27
CA ILE A 252 11.91 8.69 15.78
C ILE A 252 13.21 9.19 15.19
N ASP A 253 14.32 8.73 15.77
CA ASP A 253 15.64 8.89 15.20
C ASP A 253 15.90 7.76 14.19
N PHE A 254 15.90 8.13 12.91
CA PHE A 254 16.11 7.17 11.83
C PHE A 254 17.57 6.74 11.68
N GLU A 255 18.54 7.49 12.21
CA GLU A 255 19.96 7.10 12.14
C GLU A 255 20.26 5.86 12.98
N LEU A 256 19.47 5.64 14.04
CA LEU A 256 19.56 4.48 14.92
C LEU A 256 18.64 3.32 14.48
N HIS A 257 17.86 3.51 13.42
CA HIS A 257 16.90 2.52 12.97
C HIS A 257 17.57 1.29 12.36
N SER A 258 17.08 0.11 12.74
CA SER A 258 17.43 -1.16 12.10
C SER A 258 16.19 -2.06 11.96
N GLY A 259 16.05 -2.67 10.78
CA GLY A 259 14.95 -3.56 10.42
C GLY A 259 15.28 -4.35 9.15
N THR A 260 14.67 -5.51 8.95
CA THR A 260 14.96 -6.39 7.80
C THR A 260 14.19 -6.03 6.53
N HIS A 261 13.15 -5.20 6.65
CA HIS A 261 12.35 -4.73 5.53
C HIS A 261 12.95 -3.44 4.93
N PRO A 262 13.04 -3.30 3.59
CA PRO A 262 13.55 -2.11 2.94
C PRO A 262 12.69 -0.87 3.27
N ARG A 263 13.31 0.26 3.61
CA ARG A 263 12.64 1.51 4.01
C ARG A 263 13.22 2.70 3.26
N LEU A 264 12.41 3.73 3.08
CA LEU A 264 12.89 5.03 2.58
C LEU A 264 13.01 6.13 3.66
N GLY A 265 12.42 5.95 4.83
CA GLY A 265 12.47 6.94 5.92
C GLY A 265 11.65 6.54 7.14
N VAL A 266 11.51 7.47 8.08
CA VAL A 266 10.68 7.29 9.31
C VAL A 266 9.25 6.91 8.95
N VAL A 267 8.65 7.62 7.99
CA VAL A 267 7.35 7.26 7.41
C VAL A 267 7.62 6.63 6.05
N ASP A 268 7.31 5.36 5.91
CA ASP A 268 7.69 4.56 4.74
C ASP A 268 6.68 4.72 3.60
N HIS A 269 5.40 4.61 3.94
CA HIS A 269 4.31 4.62 2.98
C HIS A 269 3.04 5.18 3.61
N ILE A 270 2.34 6.04 2.87
CA ILE A 270 1.01 6.51 3.22
C ILE A 270 0.09 6.21 2.04
N CYS A 271 -0.98 5.47 2.28
CA CYS A 271 -1.98 5.19 1.26
C CYS A 271 -3.39 5.49 1.74
N PHE A 272 -4.16 6.12 0.87
CA PHE A 272 -5.55 6.45 1.12
C PHE A 272 -6.46 5.59 0.26
N HIS A 273 -7.53 5.06 0.85
CA HIS A 273 -8.52 4.24 0.17
C HIS A 273 -9.94 4.76 0.42
N PRO A 274 -10.78 4.84 -0.63
CA PRO A 274 -12.19 5.10 -0.46
C PRO A 274 -12.85 3.91 0.25
N LEU A 275 -13.80 4.20 1.13
CA LEU A 275 -14.63 3.20 1.80
C LEU A 275 -16.12 3.56 1.60
N ALA A 276 -16.97 2.54 1.56
CA ALA A 276 -18.40 2.68 1.29
C ALA A 276 -18.68 3.50 0.01
N HIS A 277 -19.35 4.65 0.12
CA HIS A 277 -19.76 5.45 -1.04
C HIS A 277 -18.75 6.53 -1.47
N ALA A 278 -17.54 6.54 -0.91
CA ALA A 278 -16.50 7.48 -1.32
C ALA A 278 -15.91 7.12 -2.69
N SER A 279 -15.52 8.14 -3.47
CA SER A 279 -14.84 7.93 -4.74
C SER A 279 -13.31 7.93 -4.60
N LEU A 280 -12.64 7.30 -5.56
CA LEU A 280 -11.18 7.37 -5.69
C LEU A 280 -10.71 8.81 -5.90
N ASP A 281 -11.43 9.61 -6.68
CA ASP A 281 -11.05 11.01 -6.94
C ASP A 281 -11.08 11.87 -5.67
N GLN A 282 -12.10 11.68 -4.82
CA GLN A 282 -12.19 12.37 -3.53
C GLN A 282 -11.03 11.99 -2.61
N THR A 283 -10.72 10.70 -2.56
CA THR A 283 -9.61 10.17 -1.76
C THR A 283 -8.25 10.65 -2.30
N ALA A 284 -8.11 10.74 -3.62
CA ALA A 284 -6.93 11.29 -4.29
C ALA A 284 -6.71 12.77 -3.97
N VAL A 285 -7.78 13.56 -3.87
CA VAL A 285 -7.71 14.97 -3.45
C VAL A 285 -7.18 15.07 -2.02
N VAL A 286 -7.66 14.21 -1.10
CA VAL A 286 -7.16 14.17 0.29
C VAL A 286 -5.67 13.80 0.32
N ALA A 287 -5.25 12.77 -0.42
CA ALA A 287 -3.86 12.36 -0.50
C ALA A 287 -2.94 13.47 -1.06
N LYS A 288 -3.39 14.17 -2.12
CA LYS A 288 -2.68 15.31 -2.71
C LYS A 288 -2.57 16.48 -1.72
N SER A 289 -3.66 16.78 -1.02
CA SER A 289 -3.68 17.84 -0.01
C SER A 289 -2.75 17.52 1.16
N LEU A 290 -2.74 16.27 1.64
CA LEU A 290 -1.78 15.83 2.66
C LEU A 290 -0.35 16.01 2.16
N ALA A 291 -0.03 15.54 0.95
CA ALA A 291 1.30 15.63 0.39
C ALA A 291 1.81 17.09 0.34
N ALA A 292 0.93 18.01 -0.09
CA ALA A 292 1.23 19.43 -0.14
C ALA A 292 1.45 20.04 1.27
N ASP A 293 0.62 19.67 2.24
CA ASP A 293 0.78 20.11 3.64
C ASP A 293 2.09 19.61 4.23
N ILE A 294 2.45 18.34 4.02
CA ILE A 294 3.69 17.81 4.55
C ILE A 294 4.91 18.45 3.87
N GLY A 295 4.92 18.55 2.54
CA GLY A 295 6.02 19.16 1.79
C GLY A 295 6.25 20.62 2.15
N SER A 296 5.18 21.39 2.41
CA SER A 296 5.29 22.81 2.79
C SER A 296 5.62 23.03 4.28
N LYS A 297 5.00 22.26 5.18
CA LYS A 297 5.08 22.53 6.64
C LYS A 297 6.19 21.76 7.34
N LEU A 298 6.49 20.53 6.92
CA LEU A 298 7.51 19.68 7.57
C LEU A 298 8.85 19.67 6.84
N LYS A 299 8.97 20.40 5.71
CA LYS A 299 10.20 20.54 4.89
C LYS A 299 10.83 19.20 4.46
N GLY A 300 10.04 18.12 4.45
CA GLY A 300 10.43 16.82 3.90
C GLY A 300 10.18 16.76 2.39
N LEU A 301 11.01 16.03 1.65
CA LEU A 301 10.79 15.73 0.23
C LEU A 301 9.71 14.64 0.11
N PHE A 302 8.68 14.81 -0.72
CA PHE A 302 7.58 13.83 -0.91
C PHE A 302 7.41 13.47 -2.38
N LEU A 303 7.35 12.17 -2.69
CA LEU A 303 6.92 11.64 -4.00
C LEU A 303 5.44 11.27 -3.90
N LEU A 304 4.61 11.91 -4.70
CA LEU A 304 3.21 11.52 -4.87
C LEU A 304 3.14 10.52 -6.03
N ASN A 305 2.79 9.27 -5.75
CA ASN A 305 2.55 8.25 -6.76
C ASN A 305 1.04 8.08 -6.96
N GLN A 306 0.51 8.63 -8.05
CA GLN A 306 -0.88 8.43 -8.45
C GLN A 306 -1.02 7.13 -9.23
N MET A 307 -0.88 5.99 -8.56
CA MET A 307 -1.20 4.71 -9.20
C MET A 307 -2.69 4.44 -9.03
N LEU A 308 -3.51 4.90 -9.97
CA LEU A 308 -4.93 4.53 -10.07
C LEU A 308 -5.05 3.01 -10.21
N CYS A 309 -5.18 2.28 -9.09
CA CYS A 309 -5.70 0.93 -9.15
C CYS A 309 -7.19 1.03 -9.45
N ARG A 310 -7.53 1.09 -10.75
CA ARG A 310 -8.90 1.01 -11.28
C ARG A 310 -9.56 -0.35 -11.03
N TYR A 311 -8.88 -1.30 -10.37
CA TYR A 311 -9.28 -2.70 -10.30
C TYR A 311 -9.79 -3.12 -8.91
N CYS A 312 -10.81 -2.42 -8.43
CA CYS A 312 -11.73 -2.92 -7.39
C CYS A 312 -13.20 -2.76 -7.82
N ARG A 313 -13.46 -3.00 -9.10
CA ARG A 313 -14.78 -3.47 -9.56
C ARG A 313 -14.55 -4.85 -10.18
N PHE A 314 -14.77 -5.89 -9.38
CA PHE A 314 -15.35 -7.13 -9.89
C PHE A 314 -16.86 -6.94 -9.90
#